data_AF-A0A7W8RZI3-F1
#
_entry.id   AF-A0A7W8RZI3-F1
#
_cell.length_a   1.000
_cell.length_b   1.000
_cell.length_c   1.000
_cell.angle_alpha   90.00
_cell.angle_beta   90.00
_cell.angle_gamma   90.00
#
_symmetry.space_group_name_H-M   'P 1'
#
loop_
_entity.id
_entity.type
_entity.pdbx_description
1 polymer ?
#
loop_
_entity_poly.entity_id
_entity_poly.type
_entity_poly.pdbx_seq_one_letter_code
_entity_poly.pdbx_strand_id
1 'polypeptide(L)'
;MLQCSFKLNNKPMSEFRIGALSFSAYSGQQGYINKVALTCTPVFGAIPVGRYYIFDRRSGGKLGPWKDALNLNGNNKSEWFALHAIDGDIDDDSVLCDNIVRGQFRLHPKGRFGRSEGCITIDQQSDWQRIRSILTDTPKVSVPGSELKAYGVVTVA
;
A
#
# COMPACT_ATOMS: atom_id res chain seq x y z
N MET A 1 -6.61 15.32 5.60
CA MET A 1 -6.05 14.03 5.16
C MET A 1 -4.90 14.31 4.20
N LEU A 2 -3.79 13.58 4.30
CA LEU A 2 -2.66 13.73 3.38
C LEU A 2 -3.05 13.30 1.96
N GLN A 3 -2.52 13.99 0.96
CA GLN A 3 -2.66 13.61 -0.46
C GLN A 3 -1.33 13.05 -0.94
N CYS A 4 -1.35 11.77 -1.30
CA CYS A 4 -0.20 11.03 -1.81
C CYS A 4 -0.45 10.61 -3.26
N SER A 5 0.61 10.32 -4.00
CA SER A 5 0.49 9.75 -5.34
C SER A 5 1.55 8.68 -5.59
N PHE A 6 1.21 7.73 -6.46
CA PHE A 6 2.12 6.70 -6.93
C PHE A 6 1.90 6.46 -8.42
N LYS A 7 2.97 6.43 -9.20
CA LYS A 7 2.86 6.28 -10.67
C LYS A 7 3.18 4.86 -11.12
N LEU A 8 2.38 4.28 -11.99
CA LEU A 8 2.67 3.06 -12.71
C LEU A 8 3.29 3.42 -14.07
N ASN A 9 4.62 3.38 -14.14
CA ASN A 9 5.39 3.97 -15.24
C ASN A 9 6.06 2.95 -16.19
N ASN A 10 5.72 1.65 -16.07
CA ASN A 10 6.34 0.53 -16.80
C ASN A 10 7.87 0.38 -16.59
N LYS A 11 8.46 1.04 -15.58
CA LYS A 11 9.88 0.93 -15.23
C LYS A 11 10.06 0.10 -13.95
N PRO A 12 11.26 -0.44 -13.70
CA PRO A 12 11.54 -1.20 -12.46
C PRO A 12 11.29 -0.39 -11.18
N MET A 13 11.46 0.93 -11.25
CA MET A 13 11.22 1.86 -10.14
C MET A 13 10.37 3.04 -10.58
N SER A 14 9.57 3.52 -9.65
CA SER A 14 8.71 4.70 -9.76
C SER A 14 8.80 5.52 -8.47
N GLU A 15 7.88 6.44 -8.30
CA GLU A 15 7.89 7.43 -7.23
C GLU A 15 6.59 7.35 -6.42
N PHE A 16 6.72 7.17 -5.11
CA PHE A 16 5.68 7.48 -4.14
C PHE A 16 5.91 8.90 -3.64
N ARG A 17 4.90 9.76 -3.72
CA ARG A 17 5.01 11.18 -3.39
C ARG A 17 4.06 11.58 -2.27
N ILE A 18 4.55 12.41 -1.36
CA ILE A 18 3.76 13.10 -0.33
C ILE A 18 4.03 14.59 -0.48
N GLY A 19 3.09 15.35 -1.05
CA GLY A 19 3.34 16.75 -1.42
C GLY A 19 4.55 16.88 -2.37
N ALA A 20 5.55 17.68 -1.97
CA ALA A 20 6.79 17.86 -2.73
C ALA A 20 7.82 16.73 -2.56
N LEU A 21 7.67 15.87 -1.54
CA LEU A 21 8.59 14.77 -1.27
C LEU A 21 8.37 13.63 -2.26
N SER A 22 9.46 12.98 -2.68
CA SER A 22 9.46 11.83 -3.60
C SER A 22 10.33 10.73 -3.02
N PHE A 23 9.84 9.50 -3.11
CA PHE A 23 10.47 8.30 -2.58
C PHE A 23 10.47 7.19 -3.63
N SER A 24 11.59 6.50 -3.79
CA SER A 24 11.70 5.38 -4.71
C SER A 24 10.77 4.25 -4.28
N ALA A 25 9.83 3.89 -5.15
CA ALA A 25 8.83 2.86 -4.88
C ALA A 25 8.48 2.03 -6.11
N TYR A 26 7.91 0.85 -5.91
CA TYR A 26 7.42 -0.01 -6.99
C TYR A 26 6.21 -0.83 -6.55
N SER A 27 5.49 -1.39 -7.52
CA SER A 27 4.37 -2.29 -7.28
C SER A 27 4.34 -3.44 -8.27
N GLY A 28 4.00 -4.65 -7.81
CA GLY A 28 4.01 -5.87 -8.62
C GLY A 28 5.35 -6.60 -8.59
N GLN A 29 5.45 -7.71 -9.33
CA GLN A 29 6.65 -8.55 -9.36
C GLN A 29 7.10 -8.88 -10.77
N GLN A 30 8.39 -9.22 -10.92
CA GLN A 30 8.95 -9.74 -12.17
C GLN A 30 8.60 -8.84 -13.37
N GLY A 31 8.10 -9.43 -14.46
CA GLY A 31 7.69 -8.71 -15.67
C GLY A 31 6.43 -7.85 -15.52
N TYR A 32 5.82 -7.76 -14.33
CA TYR A 32 4.57 -7.03 -14.06
C TYR A 32 4.78 -5.73 -13.29
N ILE A 33 6.03 -5.44 -12.90
CA ILE A 33 6.37 -4.26 -12.09
C ILE A 33 5.93 -2.96 -12.78
N ASN A 34 5.14 -2.17 -12.05
CA ASN A 34 4.66 -0.86 -12.46
C ASN A 34 3.90 -0.84 -13.80
N LYS A 35 3.32 -1.97 -14.22
CA LYS A 35 2.57 -2.08 -15.48
C LYS A 35 1.07 -1.94 -15.27
N VAL A 36 0.52 -0.81 -15.71
CA VAL A 36 -0.93 -0.51 -15.67
C VAL A 36 -1.73 -1.61 -16.38
N ALA A 37 -1.32 -2.00 -17.58
CA ALA A 37 -2.06 -2.97 -18.39
C ALA A 37 -2.13 -4.38 -17.79
N LEU A 38 -1.34 -4.67 -16.74
CA LEU A 38 -1.27 -5.99 -16.11
C LEU A 38 -1.70 -5.97 -14.63
N THR A 39 -2.36 -4.90 -14.18
CA THR A 39 -2.82 -4.79 -12.78
C THR A 39 -3.86 -5.84 -12.42
N CYS A 40 -4.56 -6.45 -13.36
CA CYS A 40 -5.51 -7.54 -13.06
C CYS A 40 -4.86 -8.92 -13.06
N THR A 41 -3.53 -9.01 -13.04
CA THR A 41 -2.84 -10.30 -12.89
C THR A 41 -2.81 -10.74 -11.41
N PRO A 42 -3.35 -11.92 -11.06
CA PRO A 42 -3.30 -12.43 -9.69
C PRO A 42 -1.87 -12.55 -9.18
N VAL A 43 -1.62 -12.15 -7.93
CA VAL A 43 -0.33 -12.22 -7.21
C VAL A 43 0.80 -11.36 -7.79
N PHE A 44 0.95 -11.28 -9.11
CA PHE A 44 2.09 -10.63 -9.76
C PHE A 44 1.81 -9.18 -10.17
N GLY A 45 0.56 -8.85 -10.48
CA GLY A 45 0.18 -7.53 -10.99
C GLY A 45 0.48 -6.41 -10.00
N ALA A 46 0.85 -5.25 -10.52
CA ALA A 46 0.90 -4.01 -9.74
C ALA A 46 -0.47 -3.69 -9.13
N ILE A 47 -0.50 -2.83 -8.10
CA ILE A 47 -1.75 -2.32 -7.53
C ILE A 47 -2.62 -1.73 -8.65
N PRO A 48 -3.94 -2.02 -8.71
CA PRO A 48 -4.82 -1.41 -9.70
C PRO A 48 -4.81 0.12 -9.65
N VAL A 49 -5.09 0.74 -10.79
CA VAL A 49 -5.25 2.20 -10.86
C VAL A 49 -6.49 2.62 -10.09
N GLY A 50 -6.42 3.76 -9.42
CA GLY A 50 -7.51 4.21 -8.56
C GLY A 50 -7.05 5.04 -7.39
N ARG A 51 -7.95 5.27 -6.45
CA ARG A 51 -7.66 6.00 -5.21
C ARG A 51 -7.86 5.05 -4.05
N TYR A 52 -6.98 5.17 -3.06
CA TYR A 52 -6.99 4.29 -1.89
C TYR A 52 -6.82 5.10 -0.61
N TYR A 53 -7.64 4.82 0.40
CA TYR A 53 -7.42 5.32 1.75
C TYR A 53 -6.24 4.62 2.41
N ILE A 54 -5.47 5.36 3.19
CA ILE A 54 -4.33 4.86 3.97
C ILE A 54 -4.78 4.69 5.41
N PHE A 55 -4.87 3.45 5.88
CA PHE A 55 -5.23 3.08 7.25
C PHE A 55 -4.07 2.40 7.99
N ASP A 56 -4.17 2.29 9.31
CA ASP A 56 -3.37 1.31 10.04
C ASP A 56 -3.68 -0.10 9.53
N ARG A 57 -2.67 -0.96 9.47
CA ARG A 57 -2.91 -2.39 9.27
C ARG A 57 -3.65 -2.94 10.49
N ARG A 58 -4.87 -3.43 10.30
CA ARG A 58 -5.54 -4.29 11.30
C ARG A 58 -4.72 -5.58 11.44
N SER A 59 -4.26 -5.89 12.65
CA SER A 59 -3.54 -7.15 12.93
C SER A 59 -4.42 -8.35 12.60
N GLY A 60 -3.91 -9.30 11.81
CA GLY A 60 -4.70 -10.45 11.35
C GLY A 60 -5.07 -11.40 12.48
N GLY A 61 -6.32 -11.36 12.95
CA GLY A 61 -6.89 -12.32 13.90
C GLY A 61 -6.20 -12.41 15.27
N LYS A 62 -6.72 -13.27 16.16
CA LYS A 62 -6.27 -13.40 17.57
C LYS A 62 -4.78 -13.82 17.73
N LEU A 63 -4.19 -14.42 16.70
CA LEU A 63 -2.78 -14.88 16.70
C LEU A 63 -1.84 -13.96 15.89
N GLY A 64 -2.37 -12.92 15.23
CA GLY A 64 -1.60 -11.98 14.41
C GLY A 64 -0.48 -11.25 15.14
N PRO A 65 -0.72 -10.71 16.35
CA PRO A 65 0.31 -9.97 17.10
C PRO A 65 1.54 -10.81 17.43
N TRP A 66 1.37 -12.10 17.76
CA TRP A 66 2.49 -13.01 18.07
C TRP A 66 3.35 -13.34 16.85
N LYS A 67 2.72 -13.51 15.68
CA LYS A 67 3.42 -13.76 14.41
C LYS A 67 4.10 -12.50 13.87
N ASP A 68 3.50 -11.33 14.11
CA ASP A 68 4.07 -10.03 13.71
C ASP A 68 5.23 -9.61 14.62
N ALA A 69 5.23 -10.03 15.90
CA ALA A 69 6.29 -9.77 16.88
C ALA A 69 7.56 -10.62 16.66
N LEU A 70 7.44 -11.79 15.99
CA LEU A 70 8.61 -12.52 15.51
C LEU A 70 9.23 -11.74 14.34
N ASN A 71 10.08 -10.80 14.71
CA ASN A 71 10.96 -9.95 13.87
C ASN A 71 11.99 -10.76 13.06
N LEU A 72 11.64 -11.95 12.58
CA LEU A 72 12.57 -12.93 12.02
C LEU A 72 13.23 -12.51 10.69
N ASN A 73 12.93 -11.34 10.12
CA ASN A 73 13.46 -10.93 8.81
C ASN A 73 13.57 -9.41 8.60
N GLY A 74 13.57 -8.58 9.65
CA GLY A 74 13.62 -7.11 9.50
C GLY A 74 12.37 -6.47 8.89
N ASN A 75 11.27 -7.24 8.82
CA ASN A 75 9.98 -6.82 8.27
C ASN A 75 8.96 -6.75 9.41
N ASN A 76 9.01 -5.71 10.23
CA ASN A 76 7.98 -5.49 11.24
C ASN A 76 6.66 -5.15 10.55
N LYS A 77 5.87 -6.16 10.23
CA LYS A 77 4.62 -6.00 9.48
C LYS A 77 3.60 -5.15 10.23
N SER A 78 3.73 -4.99 11.55
CA SER A 78 2.85 -4.10 12.35
C SER A 78 2.97 -2.63 11.93
N GLU A 79 4.06 -2.25 11.27
CA GLU A 79 4.28 -0.87 10.82
C GLU A 79 3.62 -0.57 9.46
N TRP A 80 3.20 -1.61 8.71
CA TRP A 80 2.66 -1.45 7.37
C TRP A 80 1.29 -0.76 7.42
N PHE A 81 0.97 -0.04 6.35
CA PHE A 81 -0.35 0.57 6.19
C PHE A 81 -1.24 -0.26 5.27
N ALA A 82 -2.54 -0.25 5.54
CA ALA A 82 -3.55 -0.81 4.66
C ALA A 82 -3.97 0.20 3.60
N LEU A 83 -4.19 -0.26 2.37
CA LEU A 83 -4.69 0.53 1.25
C LEU A 83 -6.06 -0.02 0.83
N HIS A 84 -7.13 0.65 1.23
CA HIS A 84 -8.50 0.27 0.87
C HIS A 84 -8.96 1.13 -0.30
N ALA A 85 -9.55 0.52 -1.32
CA ALA A 85 -10.04 1.25 -2.48
C ALA A 85 -11.16 2.22 -2.11
N ILE A 86 -11.26 3.29 -2.89
CA ILE A 86 -12.37 4.26 -2.82
C ILE A 86 -13.30 3.97 -3.98
N ASP A 87 -14.13 2.93 -3.85
CA ASP A 87 -15.04 2.42 -4.89
C ASP A 87 -16.50 2.31 -4.45
N GLY A 88 -16.81 2.61 -3.19
CA GLY A 88 -18.16 2.61 -2.63
C GLY A 88 -18.36 1.60 -1.50
N ASP A 89 -17.51 0.58 -1.40
CA ASP A 89 -17.56 -0.47 -0.37
C ASP A 89 -16.24 -0.52 0.42
N ILE A 90 -16.00 0.48 1.27
CA ILE A 90 -14.72 0.63 1.99
C ILE A 90 -14.42 -0.48 3.01
N ASP A 91 -15.45 -1.21 3.44
CA ASP A 91 -15.32 -2.33 4.36
C ASP A 91 -14.79 -3.60 3.66
N ASP A 92 -14.82 -3.62 2.32
CA ASP A 92 -14.21 -4.66 1.51
C ASP A 92 -12.74 -4.27 1.23
N ASP A 93 -11.77 -4.96 1.83
CA ASP A 93 -10.32 -4.81 1.55
C ASP A 93 -10.00 -5.46 0.18
N SER A 94 -10.83 -5.22 -0.84
CA SER A 94 -10.74 -5.81 -2.15
C SER A 94 -11.22 -4.88 -3.27
N VAL A 95 -10.91 -5.24 -4.51
CA VAL A 95 -11.29 -4.59 -5.76
C VAL A 95 -11.57 -5.67 -6.79
N LEU A 96 -12.63 -5.48 -7.58
CA LEU A 96 -12.92 -6.32 -8.74
C LEU A 96 -12.35 -5.67 -10.01
N CYS A 97 -11.47 -6.36 -10.71
CA CYS A 97 -10.99 -5.90 -12.02
C CYS A 97 -10.81 -7.09 -12.98
N ASP A 98 -11.28 -6.97 -14.21
CA ASP A 98 -11.31 -8.06 -15.22
C ASP A 98 -11.83 -9.40 -14.67
N ASN A 99 -12.94 -9.37 -13.92
CA ASN A 99 -13.53 -10.52 -13.22
C ASN A 99 -12.61 -11.20 -12.18
N ILE A 100 -11.53 -10.53 -11.78
CA ILE A 100 -10.57 -10.99 -10.78
C ILE A 100 -10.70 -10.11 -9.54
N VAL A 101 -10.96 -10.75 -8.40
CA VAL A 101 -10.94 -10.08 -7.10
C VAL A 101 -9.50 -10.02 -6.61
N ARG A 102 -9.02 -8.81 -6.32
CA ARG A 102 -7.72 -8.54 -5.69
C ARG A 102 -7.91 -7.71 -4.44
N GLY A 103 -6.95 -7.66 -3.54
CA GLY A 103 -7.14 -6.92 -2.30
C GLY A 103 -5.97 -7.02 -1.35
N GLN A 104 -6.22 -6.65 -0.09
CA GLN A 104 -5.22 -6.67 0.98
C GLN A 104 -3.96 -5.86 0.66
N PHE A 105 -4.12 -4.82 -0.14
CA PHE A 105 -3.02 -3.98 -0.59
C PHE A 105 -2.42 -3.23 0.58
N ARG A 106 -1.09 -3.09 0.56
CA ARG A 106 -0.33 -2.45 1.62
C ARG A 106 0.61 -1.39 1.06
N LEU A 107 0.91 -0.40 1.89
CA LEU A 107 2.07 0.47 1.73
C LEU A 107 3.10 0.04 2.78
N HIS A 108 4.28 -0.41 2.33
CA HIS A 108 5.27 -1.05 3.19
C HIS A 108 6.72 -0.90 2.65
N PRO A 109 7.76 -1.11 3.47
CA PRO A 109 9.13 -1.13 2.98
C PRO A 109 9.44 -2.43 2.24
N LYS A 110 10.44 -2.35 1.36
CA LYS A 110 11.05 -3.51 0.72
C LYS A 110 11.62 -4.44 1.77
N GLY A 111 11.07 -5.65 1.83
CA GLY A 111 11.62 -6.71 2.66
C GLY A 111 12.80 -7.42 2.00
N ARG A 112 13.41 -8.37 2.73
CA ARG A 112 14.57 -9.18 2.28
C ARG A 112 14.48 -9.71 0.84
N PHE A 113 13.29 -10.13 0.39
CA PHE A 113 13.08 -10.70 -0.94
C PHE A 113 12.44 -9.73 -1.95
N GLY A 114 12.18 -8.48 -1.55
CA GLY A 114 11.59 -7.45 -2.42
C GLY A 114 10.24 -7.82 -3.06
N ARG A 115 9.46 -8.70 -2.43
CA ARG A 115 8.15 -9.10 -2.95
C ARG A 115 7.12 -7.98 -2.81
N SER A 116 6.34 -7.77 -3.87
CA SER A 116 5.19 -6.85 -3.91
C SER A 116 4.04 -7.50 -4.67
N GLU A 117 3.06 -8.05 -3.96
CA GLU A 117 1.93 -8.78 -4.58
C GLU A 117 0.78 -7.85 -4.98
N GLY A 118 1.13 -6.69 -5.56
CA GLY A 118 0.23 -5.56 -5.78
C GLY A 118 0.22 -4.54 -4.64
N CYS A 119 1.23 -4.54 -3.78
CA CYS A 119 1.41 -3.50 -2.77
C CYS A 119 2.19 -2.31 -3.35
N ILE A 120 2.20 -1.16 -2.66
CA ILE A 120 3.17 -0.10 -2.91
C ILE A 120 4.36 -0.36 -1.99
N THR A 121 5.52 -0.67 -2.57
CA THR A 121 6.72 -1.06 -1.85
C THR A 121 7.77 0.04 -1.95
N ILE A 122 8.15 0.62 -0.81
CA ILE A 122 9.19 1.65 -0.71
C ILE A 122 10.56 0.97 -0.69
N ASP A 123 11.48 1.37 -1.57
CA ASP A 123 12.73 0.64 -1.80
C ASP A 123 13.71 0.71 -0.63
N GLN A 124 13.80 1.86 0.04
CA GLN A 124 14.76 2.11 1.11
C GLN A 124 14.09 2.15 2.48
N GLN A 125 14.69 1.48 3.47
CA GLN A 125 14.17 1.44 4.84
C GLN A 125 14.20 2.81 5.52
N SER A 126 15.19 3.67 5.22
CA SER A 126 15.26 5.04 5.74
C SER A 126 14.10 5.90 5.23
N ASP A 127 13.78 5.79 3.95
CA ASP A 127 12.63 6.48 3.34
C ASP A 127 11.32 6.00 3.94
N TRP A 128 11.21 4.70 4.19
CA TRP A 128 10.06 4.12 4.89
C TRP A 128 9.86 4.73 6.28
N GLN A 129 10.91 4.83 7.10
CA GLN A 129 10.80 5.43 8.43
C GLN A 129 10.34 6.89 8.35
N ARG A 130 10.81 7.64 7.34
CA ARG A 130 10.37 9.01 7.08
C ARG A 130 8.90 9.10 6.66
N ILE A 131 8.47 8.27 5.71
CA ILE A 131 7.07 8.17 5.27
C ILE A 131 6.16 7.82 6.46
N ARG A 132 6.57 6.84 7.26
CA ARG A 132 5.81 6.38 8.42
C ARG A 132 5.62 7.51 9.44
N SER A 133 6.69 8.21 9.82
CA SER A 133 6.60 9.38 10.71
C SER A 133 5.62 10.42 10.16
N ILE A 134 5.77 10.83 8.88
CA ILE A 134 4.87 11.81 8.26
C ILE A 134 3.39 11.39 8.35
N LEU A 135 3.10 10.11 8.04
CA LEU A 135 1.73 9.59 8.09
C LEU A 135 1.21 9.54 9.53
N THR A 136 1.97 9.03 10.49
CA THR A 136 1.53 8.86 11.88
C THR A 136 1.45 10.17 12.66
N ASP A 137 2.25 11.17 12.30
CA ASP A 137 2.22 12.51 12.90
C ASP A 137 1.03 13.34 12.37
N THR A 138 0.37 12.87 11.31
CA THR A 138 -0.82 13.52 10.76
C THR A 138 -2.09 13.04 11.47
N PRO A 139 -2.97 13.95 11.93
CA PRO A 139 -4.27 13.58 12.46
C PRO A 139 -5.12 12.82 11.42
N LYS A 140 -5.66 11.67 11.83
CA LYS A 140 -6.58 10.89 10.99
C LYS A 140 -7.88 11.64 10.78
N VAL A 141 -8.45 11.51 9.59
CA VAL A 141 -9.73 12.13 9.21
C VAL A 141 -10.78 11.05 9.00
N SER A 142 -12.00 11.28 9.50
CA SER A 142 -13.13 10.37 9.30
C SER A 142 -13.43 10.18 7.82
N VAL A 143 -13.69 8.93 7.44
CA VAL A 143 -14.07 8.59 6.07
C VAL A 143 -15.59 8.67 5.93
N PRO A 144 -16.13 9.37 4.91
CA PRO A 144 -17.57 9.41 4.69
C PRO A 144 -18.17 8.01 4.55
N GLY A 145 -19.28 7.76 5.23
CA GLY A 145 -19.99 6.48 5.16
C GLY A 145 -19.37 5.34 5.98
N SER A 146 -18.38 5.61 6.84
CA SER A 146 -17.75 4.59 7.69
C SER A 146 -17.31 5.16 9.04
N GLU A 147 -17.11 4.29 10.04
CA GLU A 147 -16.49 4.64 11.32
C GLU A 147 -14.95 4.75 11.25
N LEU A 148 -14.38 4.39 10.10
CA LEU A 148 -12.94 4.41 9.88
C LEU A 148 -12.37 5.83 9.81
N LYS A 149 -11.11 5.97 10.24
CA LYS A 149 -10.33 7.22 10.12
C LYS A 149 -9.03 6.97 9.38
N ALA A 150 -8.81 7.67 8.27
CA ALA A 150 -7.65 7.50 7.40
C ALA A 150 -6.59 8.58 7.64
N TYR A 151 -5.31 8.23 7.44
CA TYR A 151 -4.21 9.20 7.44
C TYR A 151 -4.23 10.08 6.18
N GLY A 152 -4.53 9.46 5.05
CA GLY A 152 -4.45 10.08 3.75
C GLY A 152 -5.11 9.25 2.66
N VAL A 153 -4.99 9.75 1.43
CA VAL A 153 -5.39 9.07 0.21
C VAL A 153 -4.16 8.99 -0.69
N VAL A 154 -3.91 7.82 -1.28
CA VAL A 154 -2.96 7.67 -2.38
C VAL A 154 -3.73 7.54 -3.70
N THR A 155 -3.34 8.34 -4.69
CA THR A 155 -3.81 8.20 -6.07
C THR A 155 -2.79 7.40 -6.88
N VAL A 156 -3.22 6.29 -7.46
CA VAL A 156 -2.42 5.43 -8.33
C VAL A 156 -2.81 5.73 -9.79
N ALA A 157 -1.83 6.09 -10.61
CA ALA A 157 -2.02 6.46 -12.01
C ALA A 157 -0.92 5.93 -12.93
#